data_AF-A0A972BRB5-F1
#
_entry.id   AF-A0A972BRB5-F1
#
_cell.length_a   1.000
_cell.length_b   1.000
_cell.length_c   1.000
_cell.angle_alpha   90.00
_cell.angle_beta   90.00
_cell.angle_gamma   90.00
#
_symmetry.space_group_name_H-M   'P 1'
#
loop_
_entity.id
_entity.type
_entity.pdbx_description
1 polymer ?
#
loop_
_entity_poly.entity_id
_entity_poly.type
_entity_poly.pdbx_seq_one_letter_code
_entity_poly.pdbx_strand_id
1 'polypeptide(L)'
;METLLNVMERQDIAKRIRKKGYVPGSIYGPGVDKNLDIQIERKTLNRFIKENPIGSKVMLQLDNNELPCIVKNIQYDLMNESLIHIDFYACAEN
;
A
#
# COMPACT_ATOMS: atom_id res chain seq x y z
N MET A 1 0.52 -18.07 -5.17
CA MET A 1 1.77 -17.36 -4.85
C MET A 1 1.37 -15.99 -4.36
N GLU A 2 1.77 -15.64 -3.15
CA GLU A 2 1.52 -14.30 -2.61
C GLU A 2 2.51 -13.32 -3.27
N THR A 3 2.00 -12.19 -3.75
CA THR A 3 2.82 -11.17 -4.42
C THR A 3 3.55 -10.35 -3.37
N LEU A 4 4.88 -10.23 -3.49
CA LEU A 4 5.68 -9.35 -2.63
C LEU A 4 5.72 -7.93 -3.21
N LEU A 5 5.36 -6.93 -2.40
CA LEU A 5 5.41 -5.52 -2.75
C LEU A 5 6.31 -4.75 -1.78
N ASN A 6 7.33 -4.09 -2.32
CA ASN A 6 8.20 -3.22 -1.55
C ASN A 6 7.49 -1.89 -1.24
N VAL A 7 7.46 -1.55 0.04
CA VAL A 7 6.86 -0.31 0.56
C VAL A 7 7.89 0.42 1.42
N MET A 8 7.76 1.75 1.52
CA MET A 8 8.62 2.59 2.37
C MET A 8 7.77 3.32 3.38
N GLU A 9 8.32 3.63 4.55
CA GLU A 9 7.68 4.54 5.49
C GLU A 9 7.49 5.92 4.84
N ARG A 10 6.33 6.53 5.06
CA ARG A 10 5.99 7.83 4.49
C ARG A 10 6.83 8.94 5.13
N GLN A 11 7.62 9.63 4.31
CA GLN A 11 8.59 10.64 4.78
C GLN A 11 8.06 12.09 4.76
N ASP A 12 6.89 12.34 4.16
CA ASP A 12 6.34 13.70 3.98
C ASP A 12 4.81 13.65 3.83
N ILE A 13 4.15 14.81 3.80
CA ILE A 13 2.71 14.89 3.60
C ILE A 13 2.29 14.35 2.23
N ALA A 14 1.09 13.74 2.18
CA ALA A 14 0.55 13.07 0.99
C ALA A 14 0.64 13.91 -0.30
N LYS A 15 0.37 15.21 -0.22
CA LYS A 15 0.44 16.12 -1.40
C LYS A 15 1.86 16.24 -1.97
N ARG A 16 2.89 16.23 -1.12
CA ARG A 16 4.28 16.38 -1.55
C ARG A 16 4.82 15.08 -2.14
N ILE A 17 4.56 13.93 -1.51
CA ILE A 17 5.03 12.65 -2.04
C ILE A 17 4.35 12.28 -3.37
N ARG A 18 3.07 12.67 -3.57
CA ARG A 18 2.38 12.51 -4.86
C ARG A 18 3.07 13.25 -5.99
N LYS A 19 3.57 14.47 -5.73
CA LYS A 19 4.38 15.23 -6.69
C LYS A 19 5.73 14.58 -6.99
N LYS A 20 6.29 13.82 -6.03
CA LYS A 20 7.53 13.06 -6.18
C LYS A 20 7.34 11.71 -6.87
N GLY A 21 6.12 11.39 -7.33
CA GLY A 21 5.83 10.12 -8.02
C GLY A 21 5.43 8.96 -7.11
N TYR A 22 5.21 9.20 -5.82
CA TYR A 22 4.75 8.18 -4.87
C TYR A 22 3.23 8.26 -4.65
N VAL A 23 2.66 7.17 -4.16
CA VAL A 23 1.28 7.07 -3.72
C VAL A 23 1.31 6.77 -2.22
N PRO A 24 0.63 7.57 -1.37
CA PRO A 24 0.47 7.24 0.04
C PRO A 24 -0.34 5.96 0.19
N GLY A 25 -0.04 5.19 1.23
CA GLY A 25 -0.89 4.10 1.68
C GLY A 25 -0.86 3.93 3.19
N SER A 26 -1.73 3.07 3.68
CA SER A 26 -1.86 2.79 5.10
C SER A 26 -1.93 1.28 5.34
N ILE A 27 -1.22 0.80 6.36
CA ILE A 27 -1.33 -0.57 6.86
C ILE A 27 -1.95 -0.52 8.26
N TYR A 28 -3.03 -1.28 8.47
CA TYR A 28 -3.71 -1.38 9.76
C TYR A 28 -4.31 -2.76 9.97
N GLY A 29 -4.60 -3.15 11.20
CA GLY A 29 -5.21 -4.45 11.49
C GLY A 29 -4.57 -5.16 12.69
N PRO A 30 -4.97 -6.42 12.97
CA PRO A 30 -4.37 -7.22 14.02
C PRO A 30 -2.87 -7.45 13.74
N GLY A 31 -2.05 -7.34 14.78
CA GLY A 31 -0.58 -7.41 14.67
C GLY A 31 0.11 -6.09 14.33
N VAL A 32 -0.65 -5.02 14.11
CA VAL A 32 -0.13 -3.66 13.90
C VAL A 32 -0.62 -2.76 15.03
N ASP A 33 0.25 -2.48 16.01
CA ASP A 33 -0.10 -1.70 17.21
C ASP A 33 -0.54 -0.26 16.89
N LYS A 34 0.02 0.32 15.83
CA LYS A 34 -0.31 1.66 15.32
C LYS A 34 -0.32 1.62 13.80
N ASN A 35 -1.31 2.28 13.19
CA ASN A 35 -1.39 2.41 11.74
C ASN A 35 -0.05 2.88 11.16
N LEU A 36 0.47 2.13 10.19
CA LEU A 36 1.71 2.46 9.50
C LEU A 36 1.38 3.26 8.26
N ASP A 37 1.87 4.49 8.22
CA ASP A 37 1.79 5.35 7.06
C ASP A 37 2.94 5.02 6.10
N ILE A 38 2.61 4.50 4.92
CA ILE A 38 3.58 4.07 3.91
C ILE A 38 3.47 4.91 2.63
N GLN A 39 4.46 4.76 1.77
CA GLN A 39 4.52 5.32 0.43
C GLN A 39 5.07 4.30 -0.56
N ILE A 40 4.50 4.28 -1.76
CA ILE A 40 4.83 3.29 -2.80
C ILE A 40 5.03 4.03 -4.12
N GLU A 41 6.00 3.61 -4.93
CA GLU A 41 6.21 4.20 -6.25
C GLU A 41 4.98 3.96 -7.14
N ARG A 42 4.43 5.02 -7.73
CA ARG A 42 3.21 4.97 -8.55
C ARG A 42 3.31 3.95 -9.70
N LYS A 43 4.46 3.90 -10.38
CA LYS A 43 4.66 3.02 -11.53
C LYS A 43 4.56 1.55 -11.13
N THR A 44 5.24 1.20 -10.03
CA THR A 44 5.22 -0.15 -9.44
C THR A 44 3.82 -0.50 -8.96
N LEU A 45 3.17 0.41 -8.24
CA LEU A 45 1.82 0.18 -7.71
C LEU A 45 0.76 0.01 -8.81
N ASN A 46 0.84 0.79 -9.90
CA ASN A 46 -0.08 0.67 -11.04
C ASN A 46 0.00 -0.69 -11.73
N ARG A 47 1.16 -1.36 -11.72
CA ARG A 47 1.28 -2.73 -12.21
C ARG A 47 0.70 -3.71 -11.20
N PHE A 48 1.05 -3.55 -9.94
CA PHE A 48 0.61 -4.41 -8.85
C PHE A 48 -0.91 -4.54 -8.74
N ILE A 49 -1.65 -3.42 -8.79
CA ILE A 49 -3.12 -3.43 -8.61
C ILE A 49 -3.88 -4.12 -9.76
N LYS A 50 -3.26 -4.25 -10.95
CA LYS A 50 -3.88 -4.97 -12.08
C LYS A 50 -3.93 -6.47 -11.83
N GLU A 51 -2.93 -6.97 -11.12
CA GLU A 51 -2.79 -8.39 -10.77
C GLU A 51 -3.37 -8.67 -9.37
N ASN A 52 -3.48 -7.64 -8.52
CA ASN A 52 -3.89 -7.75 -7.12
C ASN A 52 -5.01 -6.74 -6.80
N PRO A 53 -6.28 -7.03 -7.18
CA PRO A 53 -7.42 -6.19 -6.86
C PRO A 53 -7.74 -6.18 -5.35
N ILE A 54 -8.74 -5.40 -4.95
CA ILE A 54 -9.28 -5.40 -3.59
C ILE A 54 -9.67 -6.84 -3.18
N GLY A 55 -9.23 -7.26 -1.99
CA GLY A 55 -9.41 -8.60 -1.45
C GLY A 55 -8.23 -9.54 -1.70
N SER A 56 -7.27 -9.18 -2.55
CA SER A 56 -6.07 -9.98 -2.76
C SER A 56 -5.17 -10.02 -1.52
N LYS A 57 -4.68 -11.23 -1.19
CA LYS A 57 -3.63 -11.45 -0.19
C LYS A 57 -2.26 -11.15 -0.80
N VAL A 58 -1.45 -10.38 -0.09
CA VAL A 58 -0.19 -9.83 -0.56
C VAL A 58 0.79 -9.77 0.60
N MET A 59 2.08 -9.90 0.30
CA MET A 59 3.15 -9.68 1.27
C MET A 59 3.72 -8.28 1.07
N LEU A 60 3.77 -7.48 2.14
CA LEU A 60 4.41 -6.17 2.10
C LEU A 60 5.79 -6.25 2.73
N GLN A 61 6.81 -5.85 1.98
CA GLN A 61 8.16 -5.67 2.50
C GLN A 61 8.31 -4.22 2.97
N LEU A 62 8.33 -4.01 4.29
CA LEU A 62 8.65 -2.72 4.89
C LEU A 62 9.99 -2.84 5.61
N ASP A 63 10.99 -2.11 5.11
CA ASP A 63 12.39 -2.25 5.51
C ASP A 63 12.88 -3.70 5.37
N ASN A 64 13.07 -4.40 6.50
CA ASN A 64 13.49 -5.80 6.55
C ASN A 64 12.40 -6.75 7.08
N ASN A 65 11.17 -6.26 7.25
CA ASN A 65 10.05 -7.03 7.76
C ASN A 65 9.04 -7.33 6.65
N GLU A 66 8.64 -8.60 6.55
CA GLU A 66 7.55 -9.05 5.70
C GLU A 66 6.25 -9.07 6.49
N LEU A 67 5.21 -8.43 5.96
CA LEU A 67 3.90 -8.32 6.60
C LEU A 67 2.80 -8.91 5.70
N PRO A 68 2.15 -10.01 6.11
CA PRO A 68 1.02 -10.56 5.38
C PRO A 68 -0.19 -9.62 5.49
N CYS A 69 -0.70 -9.19 4.34
CA CYS A 69 -1.74 -8.19 4.24
C CYS A 69 -2.79 -8.54 3.20
N ILE A 70 -3.95 -7.89 3.28
CA ILE A 70 -4.99 -7.90 2.25
C ILE A 70 -5.15 -6.49 1.69
N VAL A 71 -5.23 -6.36 0.36
CA VAL A 71 -5.59 -5.10 -0.29
C VAL A 71 -7.02 -4.75 0.12
N LYS A 72 -7.20 -3.73 0.95
CA LYS A 72 -8.49 -3.41 1.56
C LYS A 72 -9.26 -2.36 0.77
N ASN A 73 -8.56 -1.37 0.23
CA ASN A 73 -9.18 -0.29 -0.53
C ASN A 73 -8.19 0.32 -1.51
N ILE A 74 -8.68 0.79 -2.65
CA ILE A 74 -7.89 1.45 -3.70
C ILE A 74 -8.66 2.72 -4.08
N GLN A 75 -8.05 3.88 -3.87
CA GLN A 75 -8.69 5.18 -4.11
C GLN A 75 -8.11 5.85 -5.35
N TYR A 76 -8.99 6.30 -6.23
CA TYR A 76 -8.63 7.02 -7.45
C TYR A 76 -9.11 8.48 -7.38
N ASP A 77 -8.38 9.36 -8.03
CA ASP A 77 -8.81 10.72 -8.31
C ASP A 77 -9.94 10.71 -9.33
N LEU A 78 -11.01 11.45 -9.07
CA LEU A 78 -12.22 11.46 -9.91
C LEU A 78 -12.01 12.16 -11.27
N MET A 79 -11.02 13.05 -11.39
CA MET A 79 -10.83 13.84 -12.61
C MET A 79 -9.91 13.17 -13.62
N ASN A 80 -8.90 12.44 -13.15
CA ASN A 80 -7.87 11.85 -14.03
C ASN A 80 -7.65 10.35 -13.80
N GLU A 81 -8.52 9.71 -13.01
CA GLU A 81 -8.46 8.28 -12.67
C GLU A 81 -7.10 7.84 -12.09
N SER A 82 -6.30 8.79 -11.60
CA SER A 82 -4.99 8.48 -11.06
C SER A 82 -5.11 7.90 -9.66
N LEU A 83 -4.30 6.90 -9.36
CA LEU A 83 -4.28 6.32 -8.02
C LEU A 83 -3.79 7.36 -6.98
N ILE A 84 -4.56 7.59 -5.92
CA ILE A 84 -4.25 8.60 -4.90
C ILE A 84 -4.01 8.02 -3.51
N HIS A 85 -4.54 6.82 -3.22
CA HIS A 85 -4.32 6.12 -1.95
C HIS A 85 -4.55 4.62 -2.09
N ILE A 86 -3.89 3.82 -1.26
CA ILE A 86 -4.16 2.40 -1.11
C ILE A 86 -4.14 1.99 0.37
N ASP A 87 -5.07 1.15 0.78
CA ASP A 87 -5.19 0.65 2.14
C ASP A 87 -4.92 -0.84 2.17
N PHE A 88 -4.13 -1.28 3.16
CA PHE A 88 -3.82 -2.68 3.43
C PHE A 88 -4.29 -3.06 4.84
N TYR A 89 -4.91 -4.22 4.93
CA TYR A 89 -5.32 -4.81 6.20
C TYR A 89 -4.33 -5.91 6.59
N ALA A 90 -3.59 -5.74 7.68
CA ALA A 90 -2.67 -6.74 8.20
C ALA A 90 -3.45 -7.97 8.69
N CYS A 91 -2.94 -9.15 8.37
CA CYS A 91 -3.43 -10.41 8.91
C CYS A 91 -2.49 -10.84 10.04
N ALA A 92 -3.05 -11.09 11.23
CA ALA A 92 -2.32 -11.91 12.20
C ALA A 92 -2.28 -13.34 11.65
N GLU A 93 -1.09 -13.86 11.40
CA GLU A 93 -0.94 -15.30 11.23
C GLU A 93 -1.35 -15.97 12.55
N ASN A 94 -2.32 -16.88 12.48
CA ASN A 94 -2.63 -17.81 13.56
C ASN A 94 -1.79 -19.07 13.39
#